data_AF-A0A081SJ19-F1
#
_entry.id   AF-A0A081SJ19-F1
#
_cell.length_a   1.000
_cell.length_b   1.000
_cell.length_c   1.000
_cell.angle_alpha   90.00
_cell.angle_beta   90.00
_cell.angle_gamma   90.00
#
_symmetry.space_group_name_H-M   'P 1'
#
loop_
_entity.id
_entity.type
_entity.pdbx_description
1 polymer ?
#
loop_
_entity_poly.entity_id
_entity_poly.type
_entity_poly.pdbx_seq_one_letter_code
_entity_poly.pdbx_strand_id
1 'polypeptide(L)'
;MYKVALEDFFAALSGSRHVVQAWQEASRLAETAQRDCDVALRETLAQTRSVRYKDFDRVMSVAFGAQKKREAELGASVNAYLDEQEELSRTILDELAALRSTMAEQRTKEVHAMMKKFSELQRKRRDELLAALREFKTEQQDFLHKLRDCTVRAREVRLQDVKAMFENFRQAQEERRAQAELRRKEVAKLLAGFRQKRLNEHSTNNGAKPSIHNKP
;
A
#
# COMPACT_ATOMS: atom_id res chain seq x y z
N MET A 1 -5.32 32.27 -8.68
CA MET A 1 -5.87 31.01 -8.10
C MET A 1 -5.38 29.77 -8.82
N TYR A 2 -5.40 29.74 -10.15
CA TYR A 2 -5.02 28.56 -10.96
C TYR A 2 -3.58 28.04 -10.74
N LYS A 3 -2.62 28.95 -10.50
CA LYS A 3 -1.21 28.63 -10.23
C LYS A 3 -1.00 27.72 -9.00
N VAL A 4 -1.71 27.98 -7.89
CA VAL A 4 -1.56 27.21 -6.65
C VAL A 4 -2.02 25.76 -6.82
N ALA A 5 -3.14 25.54 -7.52
CA ALA A 5 -3.61 24.17 -7.79
C ALA A 5 -2.68 23.39 -8.73
N LEU A 6 -2.05 24.06 -9.71
CA LEU A 6 -1.02 23.46 -10.54
C LEU A 6 0.22 23.09 -9.74
N GLU A 7 0.66 23.95 -8.83
CA GLU A 7 1.78 23.68 -7.93
C GLU A 7 1.47 22.49 -7.01
N ASP A 8 0.26 22.44 -6.43
CA ASP A 8 -0.19 21.31 -5.59
C ASP A 8 -0.28 20.00 -6.38
N PHE A 9 -0.78 20.06 -7.61
CA PHE A 9 -0.86 18.91 -8.50
C PHE A 9 0.53 18.40 -8.92
N PHE A 10 1.45 19.32 -9.25
CA PHE A 10 2.83 18.96 -9.57
C PHE A 10 3.56 18.39 -8.33
N ALA A 11 3.28 18.91 -7.14
CA ALA A 11 3.77 18.35 -5.88
C ALA A 11 3.21 16.93 -5.61
N ALA A 12 1.96 16.66 -5.98
CA ALA A 12 1.38 15.32 -5.90
C ALA A 12 2.05 14.35 -6.88
N LEU A 13 2.26 14.78 -8.13
CA LEU A 13 2.93 13.98 -9.17
C LEU A 13 4.39 13.69 -8.83
N SER A 14 5.15 14.70 -8.39
CA SER A 14 6.53 14.49 -7.92
C SER A 14 6.62 13.58 -6.69
N GLY A 15 5.54 13.49 -5.92
CA GLY A 15 5.37 12.50 -4.85
C GLY A 15 5.43 11.04 -5.32
N SER A 16 5.02 10.74 -6.57
CA SER A 16 5.05 9.38 -7.12
C SER A 16 6.47 8.82 -7.22
N ARG A 17 7.47 9.66 -7.50
CA ARG A 17 8.88 9.27 -7.52
C ARG A 17 9.34 8.67 -6.19
N HIS A 18 8.91 9.26 -5.08
CA HIS A 18 9.25 8.78 -3.74
C HIS A 18 8.64 7.39 -3.46
N VAL A 19 7.42 7.15 -3.92
CA VAL A 19 6.77 5.84 -3.81
C VAL A 19 7.54 4.79 -4.61
N VAL A 20 7.88 5.10 -5.86
CA VAL A 20 8.65 4.18 -6.73
C VAL A 20 10.02 3.88 -6.13
N GLN A 21 10.73 4.89 -5.62
CA GLN A 21 12.02 4.70 -4.97
C GLN A 21 11.91 3.84 -3.71
N ALA A 22 10.92 4.13 -2.84
CA ALA A 22 10.69 3.33 -1.63
C ALA A 22 10.34 1.88 -1.96
N TRP A 23 9.56 1.64 -3.00
CA TRP A 23 9.25 0.30 -3.50
C TRP A 23 10.49 -0.43 -4.02
N GLN A 24 11.30 0.23 -4.85
CA GLN A 24 12.53 -0.34 -5.40
C GLN A 24 13.53 -0.70 -4.30
N GLU A 25 13.70 0.17 -3.30
CA GLU A 25 14.53 -0.10 -2.13
C GLU A 25 14.05 -1.30 -1.33
N ALA A 26 12.73 -1.36 -1.05
CA ALA A 26 12.16 -2.45 -0.28
C ALA A 26 12.25 -3.80 -1.02
N SER A 27 12.00 -3.80 -2.33
CA SER A 27 12.08 -5.01 -3.18
C SER A 27 13.52 -5.50 -3.28
N ARG A 28 14.49 -4.60 -3.54
CA ARG A 28 15.92 -4.97 -3.57
C ARG A 28 16.39 -5.55 -2.24
N LEU A 29 15.93 -4.98 -1.12
CA LEU A 29 16.27 -5.52 0.20
C LEU A 29 15.73 -6.93 0.38
N ALA A 30 14.50 -7.21 -0.06
CA ALA A 30 13.91 -8.55 0.01
C ALA A 30 14.65 -9.56 -0.89
N GLU A 31 15.05 -9.15 -2.10
CA GLU A 31 15.80 -9.99 -3.02
C GLU A 31 17.20 -10.36 -2.51
N THR A 32 17.96 -9.36 -2.03
CA THR A 32 19.30 -9.59 -1.46
C THR A 32 19.21 -10.42 -0.20
N ALA A 33 18.23 -10.12 0.65
CA ALA A 33 17.93 -10.87 1.86
C ALA A 33 17.71 -12.36 1.59
N GLN A 34 16.85 -12.65 0.60
CA GLN A 34 16.53 -14.01 0.21
C GLN A 34 17.76 -14.75 -0.31
N ARG A 35 18.55 -14.10 -1.18
CA ARG A 35 19.77 -14.70 -1.74
C ARG A 35 20.81 -14.99 -0.67
N ASP A 36 21.11 -14.03 0.20
CA ASP A 36 22.14 -14.18 1.23
C ASP A 36 21.77 -15.28 2.23
N CYS A 37 20.49 -15.35 2.63
CA CYS A 37 20.03 -16.39 3.54
C CYS A 37 20.03 -17.78 2.90
N ASP A 38 19.63 -17.90 1.63
CA ASP A 38 19.66 -19.19 0.91
C ASP A 38 21.10 -19.73 0.81
N VAL A 39 22.06 -18.86 0.47
CA VAL A 39 23.48 -19.23 0.42
C VAL A 39 23.99 -19.66 1.80
N ALA A 40 23.82 -18.81 2.82
CA ALA A 40 24.37 -19.08 4.16
C ALA A 40 23.77 -20.33 4.82
N LEU A 41 22.47 -20.58 4.63
CA LEU A 41 21.81 -21.76 5.17
C LEU A 41 22.22 -23.03 4.41
N ARG A 42 22.34 -22.99 3.08
CA ARG A 42 22.82 -24.14 2.28
C ARG A 42 24.24 -24.53 2.66
N GLU A 43 25.13 -23.56 2.84
CA GLU A 43 26.50 -23.80 3.29
C GLU A 43 26.53 -24.46 4.67
N THR A 44 25.75 -23.93 5.62
CA THR A 44 25.68 -24.47 6.99
C THR A 44 25.11 -25.88 7.02
N LEU A 45 24.09 -26.17 6.20
CA LEU A 45 23.50 -27.51 6.09
C LEU A 45 24.42 -28.53 5.42
N ALA A 46 25.17 -28.12 4.38
CA ALA A 46 26.17 -28.96 3.75
C ALA A 46 27.26 -29.38 4.75
N GLN A 47 27.63 -28.49 5.67
CA GLN A 47 28.60 -28.76 6.72
C GLN A 47 28.05 -29.67 7.83
N THR A 48 26.79 -29.47 8.25
CA THR A 48 26.21 -30.18 9.41
C THR A 48 25.57 -31.53 9.10
N ARG A 49 25.40 -31.91 7.82
CA ARG A 49 24.76 -33.17 7.36
C ARG A 49 23.40 -33.48 7.99
N SER A 50 22.75 -32.51 8.65
CA SER A 50 21.69 -32.78 9.63
C SER A 50 20.27 -32.64 9.08
N VAL A 51 20.10 -32.10 7.87
CA VAL A 51 18.79 -31.85 7.25
C VAL A 51 18.72 -32.43 5.86
N ARG A 52 17.66 -33.20 5.58
CA ARG A 52 17.34 -33.62 4.21
C ARG A 52 16.98 -32.38 3.41
N TYR A 53 17.68 -32.17 2.30
CA TYR A 53 17.51 -31.01 1.40
C TYR A 53 16.03 -30.68 1.11
N LYS A 54 15.20 -31.71 0.93
CA LYS A 54 13.76 -31.60 0.70
C LYS A 54 12.96 -30.94 1.84
N ASP A 55 13.32 -31.21 3.10
CA ASP A 55 12.64 -30.61 4.26
C ASP A 55 13.02 -29.14 4.41
N PHE A 56 14.29 -28.81 4.12
CA PHE A 56 14.76 -27.44 4.08
C PHE A 56 14.09 -26.62 2.98
N ASP A 57 14.08 -27.12 1.74
CA ASP A 57 13.43 -26.46 0.61
C ASP A 57 11.96 -26.18 0.88
N ARG A 58 11.27 -27.13 1.54
CA ARG A 58 9.87 -26.96 1.90
C ARG A 58 9.67 -25.82 2.91
N VAL A 59 10.48 -25.76 3.97
CA VAL A 59 10.39 -24.70 4.99
C VAL A 59 10.73 -23.34 4.39
N MET A 60 11.80 -23.25 3.59
CA MET A 60 12.20 -22.02 2.91
C MET A 60 11.15 -21.55 1.90
N SER A 61 10.57 -22.48 1.12
CA SER A 61 9.49 -22.18 0.18
C SER A 61 8.27 -21.59 0.88
N VAL A 62 7.88 -22.13 2.03
CA VAL A 62 6.76 -21.59 2.82
C VAL A 62 7.10 -20.22 3.39
N ALA A 63 8.29 -20.06 3.99
CA ALA A 63 8.71 -18.81 4.62
C ALA A 63 8.84 -17.65 3.61
N PHE A 64 9.51 -17.88 2.48
CA PHE A 64 9.61 -16.88 1.42
C PHE A 64 8.33 -16.73 0.59
N GLY A 65 7.50 -17.77 0.50
CA GLY A 65 6.23 -17.71 -0.23
C GLY A 65 5.29 -16.65 0.34
N ALA A 66 5.22 -16.53 1.66
CA ALA A 66 4.42 -15.50 2.32
C ALA A 66 4.96 -14.08 2.06
N GLN A 67 6.29 -13.91 2.08
CA GLN A 67 6.93 -12.64 1.74
C GLN A 67 6.70 -12.23 0.28
N LYS A 68 6.91 -13.17 -0.67
CA LYS A 68 6.67 -12.92 -2.10
C LYS A 68 5.23 -12.55 -2.40
N LYS A 69 4.27 -13.18 -1.71
CA LYS A 69 2.85 -12.80 -1.85
C LYS A 69 2.61 -11.38 -1.35
N ARG A 70 3.21 -11.00 -0.21
CA ARG A 70 3.07 -9.66 0.35
C ARG A 70 3.73 -8.59 -0.54
N GLU A 71 4.90 -8.90 -1.07
CA GLU A 71 5.60 -8.09 -2.05
C GLU A 71 4.71 -7.88 -3.29
N ALA A 72 4.17 -8.95 -3.88
CA ALA A 72 3.26 -8.85 -5.02
C ALA A 72 2.00 -8.00 -4.75
N GLU A 73 1.39 -8.12 -3.57
CA GLU A 73 0.25 -7.29 -3.16
C GLU A 73 0.62 -5.79 -3.05
N LEU A 74 1.81 -5.48 -2.53
CA LEU A 74 2.32 -4.12 -2.45
C LEU A 74 2.69 -3.57 -3.83
N GLY A 75 3.34 -4.38 -4.67
CA GLY A 75 3.65 -4.02 -6.06
C GLY A 75 2.38 -3.72 -6.86
N ALA A 76 1.34 -4.53 -6.71
CA ALA A 76 0.04 -4.25 -7.32
C ALA A 76 -0.58 -2.94 -6.80
N SER A 77 -0.41 -2.63 -5.51
CA SER A 77 -0.90 -1.37 -4.92
C SER A 77 -0.13 -0.16 -5.41
N VAL A 78 1.19 -0.29 -5.64
CA VAL A 78 2.03 0.74 -6.25
C VAL A 78 1.61 0.99 -7.69
N ASN A 79 1.42 -0.07 -8.48
CA ASN A 79 0.98 0.06 -9.87
C ASN A 79 -0.39 0.73 -9.97
N ALA A 80 -1.37 0.29 -9.18
CA ALA A 80 -2.69 0.92 -9.15
C ALA A 80 -2.62 2.42 -8.81
N TYR A 81 -1.75 2.81 -7.86
CA TYR A 81 -1.51 4.22 -7.54
C TYR A 81 -0.91 5.00 -8.73
N LEU A 82 0.00 4.39 -9.49
CA LEU A 82 0.58 5.03 -10.68
C LEU A 82 -0.42 5.15 -11.82
N ASP A 83 -1.25 4.12 -12.05
CA ASP A 83 -2.32 4.15 -13.04
C ASP A 83 -3.34 5.26 -12.72
N GLU A 84 -3.73 5.39 -11.45
CA GLU A 84 -4.58 6.48 -10.96
C GLU A 84 -3.97 7.87 -11.21
N GLN A 85 -2.64 8.02 -11.08
CA GLN A 85 -1.93 9.26 -11.36
C GLN A 85 -1.91 9.58 -12.85
N GLU A 86 -1.73 8.59 -13.70
CA GLU A 86 -1.73 8.75 -15.15
C GLU A 86 -3.13 9.16 -15.67
N GLU A 87 -4.17 8.41 -15.27
CA GLU A 87 -5.56 8.69 -15.67
C GLU A 87 -5.98 10.10 -15.26
N LEU A 88 -5.62 10.50 -14.04
CA LEU A 88 -5.90 11.83 -13.53
C LEU A 88 -5.17 12.92 -14.31
N SER A 89 -3.89 12.72 -14.60
CA SER A 89 -3.10 13.68 -15.37
C SER A 89 -3.70 13.90 -16.75
N ARG A 90 -4.16 12.82 -17.38
CA ARG A 90 -4.85 12.85 -18.67
C ARG A 90 -6.18 13.63 -18.57
N THR A 91 -7.00 13.32 -17.57
CA THR A 91 -8.29 14.00 -17.34
C THR A 91 -8.11 15.51 -17.15
N ILE A 92 -7.12 15.92 -16.37
CA ILE A 92 -6.81 17.34 -16.17
C ILE A 92 -6.37 17.97 -17.50
N LEU A 93 -5.47 17.34 -18.26
CA LEU A 93 -5.02 17.85 -19.55
C LEU A 93 -6.19 18.03 -20.54
N ASP A 94 -7.11 17.08 -20.60
CA ASP A 94 -8.29 17.13 -21.48
C ASP A 94 -9.23 18.29 -21.08
N GLU A 95 -9.50 18.45 -19.78
CA GLU A 95 -10.30 19.57 -19.28
C GLU A 95 -9.64 20.92 -19.55
N LEU A 96 -8.31 21.00 -19.45
CA LEU A 96 -7.56 22.21 -19.78
C LEU A 96 -7.57 22.52 -21.28
N ALA A 97 -7.55 21.52 -22.14
CA ALA A 97 -7.70 21.71 -23.58
C ALA A 97 -9.11 22.22 -23.94
N ALA A 98 -10.14 21.76 -23.21
CA ALA A 98 -11.54 22.18 -23.40
C ALA A 98 -11.85 23.60 -22.91
N LEU A 99 -10.99 24.21 -22.07
CA LEU A 99 -11.15 25.58 -21.57
C LEU A 99 -11.05 26.68 -22.64
N ARG A 100 -10.73 26.35 -23.90
CA ARG A 100 -10.64 27.32 -25.02
C ARG A 100 -11.99 27.91 -25.49
N SER A 101 -13.11 27.59 -24.83
CA SER A 101 -14.45 28.09 -25.18
C SER A 101 -14.97 29.20 -24.23
N THR A 102 -16.00 29.92 -24.66
CA THR A 102 -16.60 31.12 -24.03
C THR A 102 -17.16 30.93 -22.60
N MET A 103 -17.11 29.72 -22.03
CA MET A 103 -17.51 29.38 -20.65
C MET A 103 -16.30 29.25 -19.69
N ALA A 104 -15.18 29.92 -20.00
CA ALA A 104 -13.89 29.73 -19.35
C ALA A 104 -13.91 29.93 -17.82
N GLU A 105 -14.69 30.88 -17.27
CA GLU A 105 -14.57 31.24 -15.86
C GLU A 105 -15.21 30.23 -14.90
N GLN A 106 -16.39 29.72 -15.23
CA GLN A 106 -17.07 28.67 -14.45
C GLN A 106 -16.31 27.35 -14.55
N ARG A 107 -15.90 26.97 -15.76
CA ARG A 107 -15.13 25.76 -16.04
C ARG A 107 -13.75 25.79 -15.35
N THR A 108 -13.10 26.95 -15.25
CA THR A 108 -11.83 27.10 -14.52
C THR A 108 -11.99 26.83 -13.03
N LYS A 109 -13.12 27.25 -12.42
CA LYS A 109 -13.41 26.95 -11.01
C LYS A 109 -13.66 25.46 -10.77
N GLU A 110 -14.35 24.79 -11.69
CA GLU A 110 -14.58 23.34 -11.65
C GLU A 110 -13.26 22.56 -11.74
N VAL A 111 -12.40 22.91 -12.70
CA VAL A 111 -11.07 22.29 -12.84
C VAL A 111 -10.21 22.55 -11.61
N HIS A 112 -10.24 23.76 -11.05
CA HIS A 112 -9.51 24.07 -9.82
C HIS A 112 -9.98 23.23 -8.62
N ALA A 113 -11.30 23.09 -8.43
CA ALA A 113 -11.86 22.28 -7.36
C ALA A 113 -11.53 20.79 -7.55
N MET A 114 -11.57 20.31 -8.80
CA MET A 114 -11.17 18.97 -9.18
C MET A 114 -9.70 18.71 -8.81
N MET A 115 -8.77 19.55 -9.29
CA MET A 115 -7.34 19.44 -9.00
C MET A 115 -7.05 19.42 -7.49
N LYS A 116 -7.69 20.31 -6.71
CA LYS A 116 -7.48 20.38 -5.26
C LYS A 116 -7.91 19.09 -4.56
N LYS A 117 -9.14 18.61 -4.84
CA LYS A 117 -9.67 17.37 -4.25
C LYS A 117 -8.79 16.17 -4.58
N PHE A 118 -8.25 16.14 -5.80
CA PHE A 118 -7.35 15.07 -6.22
C PHE A 118 -5.99 15.15 -5.53
N SER A 119 -5.38 16.33 -5.43
CA SER A 119 -4.11 16.51 -4.70
C SER A 119 -4.22 16.03 -3.25
N GLU A 120 -5.35 16.29 -2.58
CA GLU A 120 -5.62 15.82 -1.22
C GLU A 120 -5.74 14.28 -1.17
N LEU A 121 -6.49 13.68 -2.08
CA LEU A 121 -6.66 12.22 -2.15
C LEU A 121 -5.32 11.53 -2.44
N GLN A 122 -4.57 12.05 -3.39
CA GLN A 122 -3.27 11.51 -3.80
C GLN A 122 -2.23 11.63 -2.70
N ARG A 123 -2.19 12.76 -1.98
CA ARG A 123 -1.33 12.90 -0.80
C ARG A 123 -1.64 11.83 0.24
N LYS A 124 -2.92 11.64 0.58
CA LYS A 124 -3.33 10.61 1.54
C LYS A 124 -2.94 9.21 1.09
N ARG A 125 -3.24 8.87 -0.18
CA ARG A 125 -2.93 7.55 -0.75
C ARG A 125 -1.43 7.27 -0.76
N ARG A 126 -0.62 8.27 -1.13
CA ARG A 126 0.84 8.22 -1.07
C ARG A 126 1.32 7.95 0.35
N ASP A 127 0.82 8.67 1.34
CA ASP A 127 1.26 8.55 2.72
C ASP A 127 0.90 7.16 3.30
N GLU A 128 -0.28 6.63 2.98
CA GLU A 128 -0.68 5.24 3.31
C GLU A 128 0.27 4.21 2.68
N LEU A 129 0.61 4.39 1.41
CA LEU A 129 1.50 3.47 0.68
C LEU A 129 2.93 3.53 1.22
N LEU A 130 3.45 4.73 1.51
CA LEU A 130 4.76 4.91 2.13
C LEU A 130 4.81 4.28 3.53
N ALA A 131 3.74 4.39 4.32
CA ALA A 131 3.65 3.70 5.61
C ALA A 131 3.72 2.17 5.44
N ALA A 132 2.93 1.62 4.51
CA ALA A 132 2.93 0.18 4.21
C ALA A 132 4.29 -0.32 3.70
N LEU A 133 4.99 0.47 2.88
CA LEU A 133 6.34 0.14 2.40
C LEU A 133 7.39 0.17 3.52
N ARG A 134 7.28 1.11 4.47
CA ARG A 134 8.14 1.15 5.66
C ARG A 134 7.90 -0.06 6.57
N GLU A 135 6.64 -0.38 6.84
CA GLU A 135 6.28 -1.57 7.62
C GLU A 135 6.84 -2.84 6.97
N PHE A 136 6.67 -2.99 5.66
CA PHE A 136 7.22 -4.12 4.92
C PHE A 136 8.75 -4.17 5.00
N LYS A 137 9.45 -3.03 4.89
CA LYS A 137 10.91 -2.95 5.05
C LYS A 137 11.34 -3.40 6.44
N THR A 138 10.66 -2.96 7.50
CA THR A 138 10.93 -3.39 8.88
C THR A 138 10.67 -4.89 9.05
N GLU A 139 9.56 -5.41 8.51
CA GLU A 139 9.26 -6.85 8.56
C GLU A 139 10.33 -7.69 7.85
N GLN A 140 10.84 -7.21 6.71
CA GLN A 140 11.94 -7.85 5.99
C GLN A 140 13.23 -7.87 6.81
N GLN A 141 13.57 -6.76 7.46
CA GLN A 141 14.74 -6.66 8.33
C GLN A 141 14.64 -7.57 9.55
N ASP A 142 13.48 -7.62 10.20
CA ASP A 142 13.22 -8.49 11.33
C ASP A 142 13.33 -9.97 10.92
N PHE A 143 12.70 -10.33 9.80
CA PHE A 143 12.76 -11.69 9.27
C PHE A 143 14.20 -12.09 8.96
N LEU A 144 14.97 -11.20 8.34
CA LEU A 144 16.40 -11.39 8.08
C LEU A 144 17.22 -11.60 9.35
N HIS A 145 17.01 -10.75 10.35
CA HIS A 145 17.72 -10.85 11.62
C HIS A 145 17.47 -12.21 12.26
N LYS A 146 16.21 -12.62 12.32
CA LYS A 146 15.81 -13.93 12.85
C LYS A 146 16.35 -15.10 12.04
N LEU A 147 16.41 -14.98 10.71
CA LEU A 147 17.04 -16.00 9.86
C LEU A 147 18.53 -16.12 10.16
N ARG A 148 19.26 -15.00 10.28
CA ARG A 148 20.68 -15.00 10.65
C ARG A 148 20.90 -15.64 12.02
N ASP A 149 20.07 -15.31 13.00
CA ASP A 149 20.11 -15.93 14.33
C ASP A 149 19.83 -17.43 14.27
N CYS A 150 18.95 -17.87 13.37
CA CYS A 150 18.73 -19.29 13.12
C CYS A 150 19.95 -19.95 12.50
N THR A 151 20.63 -19.32 11.54
CA THR A 151 21.85 -19.88 10.92
C THR A 151 22.99 -19.99 11.93
N VAL A 152 23.17 -18.98 12.79
CA VAL A 152 24.16 -19.01 13.88
C VAL A 152 23.84 -20.14 14.85
N ARG A 153 22.60 -20.21 15.32
CA ARG A 153 22.16 -21.27 16.24
C ARG A 153 22.08 -22.63 15.60
N ALA A 154 21.90 -22.78 14.28
CA ALA A 154 21.87 -24.09 13.62
C ALA A 154 23.20 -24.84 13.72
N ARG A 155 24.30 -24.14 14.05
CA ARG A 155 25.57 -24.77 14.46
C ARG A 155 25.51 -25.43 15.85
N GLU A 156 24.53 -25.06 16.68
CA GLU A 156 24.35 -25.47 18.08
C GLU A 156 23.00 -26.18 18.36
N VAL A 157 22.03 -26.05 17.45
CA VAL A 157 20.60 -26.31 17.70
C VAL A 157 20.04 -27.35 16.71
N ARG A 158 19.19 -28.24 17.21
CA ARG A 158 18.61 -29.36 16.44
C ARG A 158 17.58 -28.84 15.44
N LEU A 159 17.43 -29.51 14.29
CA LEU A 159 16.45 -29.20 13.23
C LEU A 159 15.02 -28.96 13.73
N GLN A 160 14.66 -29.59 14.85
CA GLN A 160 13.35 -29.48 15.50
C GLN A 160 13.04 -28.06 16.00
N ASP A 161 14.05 -27.36 16.51
CA ASP A 161 13.88 -26.01 17.04
C ASP A 161 13.78 -24.97 15.91
N VAL A 162 14.47 -25.21 14.79
CA VAL A 162 14.34 -24.41 13.56
C VAL A 162 12.91 -24.52 13.02
N LYS A 163 12.35 -25.74 12.97
CA LYS A 163 10.94 -25.96 12.56
C LYS A 163 9.96 -25.22 13.46
N ALA A 164 10.10 -25.35 14.78
CA ALA A 164 9.22 -24.68 15.74
C ALA A 164 9.25 -23.15 15.57
N MET A 165 10.42 -22.58 15.26
CA MET A 165 10.51 -21.14 15.00
C MET A 165 9.84 -20.71 13.70
N PHE A 166 9.96 -21.47 12.61
CA PHE A 166 9.23 -21.17 11.38
C PHE A 166 7.71 -21.29 11.54
N GLU A 167 7.24 -22.22 12.37
CA GLU A 167 5.82 -22.32 12.71
C GLU A 167 5.34 -21.10 13.52
N ASN A 168 6.13 -20.65 14.48
CA ASN A 168 5.84 -19.40 15.21
C ASN A 168 5.84 -18.17 14.29
N PHE A 169 6.73 -18.13 13.28
CA PHE A 169 6.70 -17.07 12.26
C PHE A 169 5.42 -17.06 11.47
N ARG A 170 4.99 -18.24 11.01
CA ARG A 170 3.75 -18.39 10.26
C ARG A 170 2.56 -17.92 11.10
N GLN A 171 2.46 -18.33 12.36
CA GLN A 171 1.38 -17.90 13.25
C GLN A 171 1.37 -16.39 13.49
N ALA A 172 2.50 -15.79 13.85
CA ALA A 172 2.59 -14.36 14.11
C ALA A 172 2.30 -13.51 12.85
N GLN A 173 2.55 -14.04 11.66
CA GLN A 173 2.21 -13.39 10.40
C GLN A 173 0.72 -13.55 10.06
N GLU A 174 0.14 -14.73 10.27
CA GLU A 174 -1.30 -14.98 10.10
C GLU A 174 -2.13 -14.09 11.04
N GLU A 175 -1.75 -13.95 12.30
CA GLU A 175 -2.42 -13.08 13.28
C GLU A 175 -2.39 -11.60 12.87
N ARG A 176 -1.22 -11.10 12.45
CA ARG A 176 -1.08 -9.72 11.96
C ARG A 176 -1.93 -9.48 10.71
N ARG A 177 -1.99 -10.45 9.80
CA ARG A 177 -2.83 -10.37 8.59
C ARG A 177 -4.31 -10.33 8.95
N ALA A 178 -4.75 -11.19 9.87
CA ALA A 178 -6.12 -11.22 10.36
C ALA A 178 -6.51 -9.90 11.01
N GLN A 179 -5.64 -9.30 11.84
CA GLN A 179 -5.86 -7.98 12.42
C GLN A 179 -5.94 -6.88 11.36
N ALA A 180 -5.03 -6.88 10.38
CA ALA A 180 -5.05 -5.89 9.30
C ALA A 180 -6.33 -5.98 8.46
N GLU A 181 -6.82 -7.20 8.22
CA GLU A 181 -8.06 -7.45 7.49
C GLU A 181 -9.31 -7.01 8.27
N LEU A 182 -9.33 -7.25 9.59
CA LEU A 182 -10.35 -6.73 10.50
C LEU A 182 -10.40 -5.19 10.46
N ARG A 183 -9.25 -4.52 10.61
CA ARG A 183 -9.18 -3.05 10.54
C ARG A 183 -9.65 -2.54 9.18
N ARG A 184 -9.29 -3.21 8.08
CA ARG A 184 -9.79 -2.86 6.73
C ARG A 184 -11.32 -2.94 6.64
N LYS A 185 -11.93 -4.00 7.20
CA LYS A 185 -13.40 -4.16 7.23
C LYS A 185 -14.07 -3.07 8.08
N GLU A 186 -13.49 -2.74 9.24
CA GLU A 186 -14.00 -1.66 10.09
C GLU A 186 -13.94 -0.29 9.41
N VAL A 187 -12.81 0.03 8.78
CA VAL A 187 -12.64 1.28 8.02
C VAL A 187 -13.63 1.33 6.85
N ALA A 188 -13.81 0.23 6.12
CA ALA A 188 -14.81 0.16 5.04
C ALA A 188 -16.23 0.42 5.55
N LYS A 189 -16.60 -0.13 6.72
CA LYS A 189 -17.90 0.08 7.36
C LYS A 189 -18.09 1.53 7.81
N LEU A 190 -17.08 2.14 8.42
CA LEU A 190 -17.07 3.56 8.79
C LEU A 190 -17.26 4.45 7.55
N LEU A 191 -16.48 4.21 6.49
CA LEU A 191 -16.58 4.97 5.24
C LEU A 191 -17.93 4.79 4.54
N ALA A 192 -18.56 3.60 4.64
CA ALA A 192 -19.92 3.39 4.17
C ALA A 192 -20.92 4.21 4.99
N GLY A 193 -20.79 4.25 6.32
CA GLY A 193 -21.61 5.09 7.21
C GLY A 193 -21.50 6.59 6.89
N PHE A 194 -20.29 7.10 6.63
CA PHE A 194 -20.09 8.48 6.19
C PHE A 194 -20.67 8.77 4.80
N ARG A 195 -20.63 7.80 3.87
CA ARG A 195 -21.31 7.91 2.57
C ARG A 195 -22.83 7.99 2.74
N GLN A 196 -23.40 7.16 3.59
CA GLN A 196 -24.85 7.15 3.88
C GLN A 196 -25.31 8.47 4.52
N LYS A 197 -24.57 9.00 5.50
CA LYS A 197 -24.88 10.29 6.13
C LYS A 197 -24.94 11.43 5.12
N ARG A 198 -23.96 11.53 4.21
CA ARG A 198 -23.94 12.55 3.16
C ARG A 198 -25.11 12.42 2.18
N LEU A 199 -25.51 11.18 1.84
CA LEU A 199 -26.68 10.94 0.98
C LEU A 199 -27.98 11.40 1.65
N ASN A 200 -28.11 11.15 2.96
CA ASN A 200 -29.28 11.53 3.73
C ASN A 200 -29.36 13.06 3.92
N GLU A 201 -28.24 13.72 4.21
CA GLU A 201 -28.15 15.19 4.34
C GLU A 201 -28.52 15.91 3.02
N HIS A 202 -28.13 15.35 1.87
CA HIS A 202 -28.54 15.88 0.57
C HIS A 202 -30.02 15.62 0.24
N SER A 203 -30.60 14.53 0.73
CA SER A 203 -32.02 14.22 0.51
C SER A 203 -32.94 15.10 1.36
N THR A 204 -32.52 15.47 2.58
CA THR A 204 -33.28 16.36 3.47
C THR A 204 -33.28 17.82 3.02
N ASN A 205 -32.30 18.26 2.23
CA ASN A 205 -32.18 19.66 1.81
C ASN A 205 -32.96 20.02 0.52
N ASN A 206 -33.52 19.01 -0.18
CA ASN A 206 -34.36 19.21 -1.38
C ASN A 206 -35.87 19.24 -1.10
N GLY A 207 -36.30 19.17 0.17
CA GLY A 207 -37.72 19.14 0.57
C GLY A 207 -38.34 20.47 1.00
N ALA A 208 -37.55 21.52 1.22
CA ALA A 208 -38.06 22.80 1.72
C ALA A 208 -38.31 23.81 0.57
N LYS A 209 -39.37 23.59 -0.23
CA LYS A 209 -39.97 24.69 -1.01
C LYS A 209 -40.85 25.51 -0.07
N PRO A 210 -40.60 26.81 0.15
CA PRO A 210 -41.52 27.66 0.89
C PRO A 210 -42.78 27.87 0.04
N SER A 211 -43.91 27.41 0.56
CA SER A 211 -45.23 27.66 -0.02
C SER A 211 -45.53 29.16 0.07
N ILE A 212 -45.49 29.84 -1.07
CA ILE A 212 -45.85 31.26 -1.18
C ILE A 212 -47.37 31.33 -1.03
N HIS A 213 -47.82 31.78 0.14
CA HIS A 213 -49.23 32.05 0.41
C HIS A 213 -49.55 33.48 -0.05
N ASN A 214 -50.12 33.60 -1.24
CA ASN A 214 -50.85 34.80 -1.65
C ASN A 214 -52.17 34.83 -0.89
N LYS A 215 -52.46 35.93 -0.20
CA LYS A 215 -53.81 36.27 0.24
C LYS A 215 -54.24 37.60 -0.40
N PRO A 216 -55.55 37.73 -0.73
CA PRO A 216 -56.11 38.80 -1.55
C PRO A 216 -56.06 40.18 -0.90
#